data_AF-A0A523ZUG2-F1
#
_entry.id   AF-A0A523ZUG2-F1
#
_cell.length_a   1.000
_cell.length_b   1.000
_cell.length_c   1.000
_cell.angle_alpha   90.00
_cell.angle_beta   90.00
_cell.angle_gamma   90.00
#
_symmetry.space_group_name_H-M   'P 1'
#
loop_
_entity.id
_entity.type
_entity.pdbx_description
1 polymer ?
#
loop_
_entity_poly.entity_id
_entity_poly.type
_entity_poly.pdbx_seq_one_letter_code
_entity_poly.pdbx_strand_id
1 'polypeptide(L)'
;MSGIDIIKAFDDPRLIGGYIKEQENSFFNWKVFFKSIYAIPMNQKERKIYRKFTERRRPPKRPIESVYCVSGRKSGKSLIASCLAIYTSVFSDFWKPHVRPGQKVYYPIIATDKIQAREVFQYCNGILDSNPIFREQVVRPLVWEIELKNSVVIMIRTANFKAIRGPLYIGAILDELAFMKDENSVNPADELIKGLLPGLIPGGKLIGISSAYAKFGILYSEYKNYFGKDDPNTLIWLSDTMSM
;
A
#
# COMPACT_ATOMS: atom_id res chain seq x y z
N MET A 1 0.75 -19.69 -4.69
CA MET A 1 0.84 -18.80 -5.87
C MET A 1 2.04 -17.85 -5.78
N SER A 2 3.14 -18.19 -5.10
CA SER A 2 4.29 -17.28 -5.01
C SER A 2 5.06 -17.23 -6.33
N GLY A 3 5.70 -16.09 -6.62
CA GLY A 3 6.59 -15.90 -7.77
C GLY A 3 6.00 -15.17 -8.98
N ILE A 4 4.73 -14.71 -8.93
CA ILE A 4 4.17 -13.79 -9.91
C ILE A 4 4.47 -12.33 -9.52
N ASP A 5 4.88 -11.49 -10.47
CA ASP A 5 5.03 -10.06 -10.22
C ASP A 5 3.67 -9.34 -10.16
N ILE A 6 3.64 -8.17 -9.52
CA ILE A 6 2.40 -7.42 -9.31
C ILE A 6 1.72 -6.99 -10.62
N ILE A 7 2.48 -6.76 -11.70
CA ILE A 7 1.91 -6.35 -12.98
C ILE A 7 1.13 -7.52 -13.58
N LYS A 8 1.71 -8.72 -13.58
CA LYS A 8 1.00 -9.92 -14.02
C LYS A 8 -0.22 -10.22 -13.16
N ALA A 9 -0.13 -10.05 -11.84
CA ALA A 9 -1.27 -10.24 -10.95
C ALA A 9 -2.41 -9.23 -11.22
N PHE A 10 -2.05 -7.97 -11.50
CA PHE A 10 -2.97 -6.88 -11.81
C PHE A 10 -3.62 -7.03 -13.19
N ASP A 11 -2.89 -7.57 -14.17
CA ASP A 11 -3.37 -7.71 -15.55
C ASP A 11 -4.14 -9.03 -15.79
N ASP A 12 -3.90 -10.08 -15.00
CA ASP A 12 -4.59 -11.37 -15.19
C ASP A 12 -6.07 -11.28 -14.77
N PRO A 13 -7.04 -11.49 -15.70
CA PRO A 13 -8.47 -11.45 -15.40
C PRO A 13 -8.94 -12.51 -14.40
N ARG A 14 -8.13 -13.56 -14.17
CA ARG A 14 -8.42 -14.60 -13.17
C ARG A 14 -7.90 -14.25 -11.78
N LEU A 15 -7.13 -13.16 -11.65
CA LEU A 15 -6.54 -12.67 -10.40
C LEU A 15 -7.11 -11.28 -10.06
N ILE A 16 -6.26 -10.30 -9.72
CA ILE A 16 -6.71 -8.94 -9.34
C ILE A 16 -7.41 -8.28 -10.54
N GLY A 17 -6.97 -8.61 -11.75
CA GLY A 17 -7.49 -8.02 -12.97
C GLY A 17 -8.99 -8.22 -13.19
N GLY A 18 -9.56 -9.34 -12.73
CA GLY A 18 -11.00 -9.62 -12.86
C GLY A 18 -11.90 -8.64 -12.10
N TYR A 19 -11.36 -7.99 -11.07
CA TYR A 19 -12.07 -6.95 -10.32
C TYR A 19 -12.03 -5.58 -11.04
N ILE A 20 -11.00 -5.34 -11.85
CA ILE A 20 -10.75 -4.05 -12.50
C ILE A 20 -11.46 -4.04 -13.85
N LYS A 21 -12.66 -3.46 -13.89
CA LYS A 21 -13.55 -3.49 -15.06
C LYS A 21 -13.05 -2.68 -16.29
N GLU A 22 -12.07 -1.79 -16.12
CA GLU A 22 -11.65 -0.80 -17.15
C GLU A 22 -10.12 -0.72 -17.33
N GLN A 23 -9.44 -1.84 -17.55
CA GLN A 23 -7.97 -1.90 -17.53
C GLN A 23 -7.25 -1.16 -18.67
N GLU A 24 -7.87 -1.00 -19.84
CA GLU A 24 -7.12 -0.73 -21.07
C GLU A 24 -6.59 0.71 -21.19
N ASN A 25 -7.26 1.72 -20.60
CA ASN A 25 -6.82 3.11 -20.70
C ASN A 25 -6.62 3.83 -19.36
N SER A 26 -7.38 3.49 -18.32
CA SER A 26 -7.40 4.25 -17.06
C SER A 26 -6.19 3.96 -16.16
N PHE A 27 -5.68 2.72 -16.14
CA PHE A 27 -4.70 2.30 -15.11
C PHE A 27 -3.23 2.29 -15.52
N PHE A 28 -2.88 2.82 -16.70
CA PHE A 28 -1.49 2.79 -17.20
C PHE A 28 -0.50 3.44 -16.22
N ASN A 29 -0.86 4.60 -15.65
CA ASN A 29 0.02 5.31 -14.72
C ASN A 29 0.15 4.58 -13.38
N TRP A 30 -0.90 3.87 -12.95
CA TRP A 30 -0.86 3.00 -11.78
C TRP A 30 0.03 1.76 -11.98
N LYS A 31 0.09 1.21 -13.20
CA LYS A 31 1.08 0.16 -13.52
C LYS A 31 2.52 0.70 -13.37
N VAL A 32 2.79 1.92 -13.83
CA VAL A 32 4.10 2.58 -13.62
C VAL A 32 4.38 2.78 -12.13
N PHE A 33 3.38 3.17 -11.35
CA PHE A 33 3.48 3.26 -9.89
C PHE A 33 3.89 1.92 -9.28
N PHE A 34 3.23 0.81 -9.60
CA PHE A 34 3.65 -0.52 -9.12
C PHE A 34 5.07 -0.88 -9.53
N LYS A 35 5.44 -0.63 -10.79
CA LYS A 35 6.81 -0.89 -11.26
C LYS A 35 7.84 -0.08 -10.48
N SER A 36 7.51 1.14 -10.08
CA SER A 36 8.39 1.99 -9.27
C SER A 36 8.59 1.44 -7.85
N ILE A 37 7.57 0.81 -7.27
CA ILE A 37 7.64 0.22 -5.93
C ILE A 37 8.44 -1.07 -5.92
N TYR A 38 8.25 -1.94 -6.91
CA TYR A 38 8.88 -3.26 -6.97
C TYR A 38 10.16 -3.31 -7.83
N ALA A 39 10.65 -2.16 -8.29
CA ALA A 39 11.80 -2.05 -9.19
C ALA A 39 11.69 -2.92 -10.46
N ILE A 40 10.48 -3.00 -11.02
CA ILE A 40 10.24 -3.73 -12.27
C ILE A 40 10.72 -2.85 -13.44
N PRO A 41 11.42 -3.42 -14.44
CA PRO A 41 11.93 -2.67 -15.59
C PRO A 41 10.84 -1.84 -16.31
N MET A 42 11.18 -0.58 -16.56
CA MET A 42 10.33 0.38 -17.26
C MET A 42 10.86 0.68 -18.66
N ASN A 43 9.95 0.72 -19.64
CA ASN A 43 10.23 1.16 -21.01
C ASN A 43 10.29 2.71 -21.10
N GLN A 44 10.56 3.25 -22.30
CA GLN A 44 10.72 4.70 -22.48
C GLN A 44 9.44 5.51 -22.15
N LYS A 45 8.25 5.02 -22.50
CA LYS A 45 6.96 5.68 -22.20
C LYS A 45 6.71 5.69 -20.69
N GLU A 46 6.95 4.56 -20.03
CA GLU A 46 6.79 4.40 -18.59
C GLU A 46 7.78 5.27 -17.80
N ARG A 47 9.03 5.39 -18.27
CA ARG A 47 10.03 6.29 -17.67
C ARG A 47 9.63 7.77 -17.72
N LYS A 48 8.92 8.20 -18.78
CA LYS A 48 8.39 9.57 -18.85
C LYS A 48 7.35 9.82 -17.76
N ILE A 49 6.45 8.86 -17.53
CA ILE A 49 5.45 8.90 -16.46
C ILE A 49 6.12 8.89 -15.08
N TYR A 50 7.05 7.97 -14.86
CA TYR A 50 7.80 7.89 -13.61
C TYR A 50 8.49 9.22 -13.29
N ARG A 51 9.20 9.81 -14.26
CA ARG A 51 9.86 11.11 -14.08
C ARG A 51 8.85 12.24 -13.83
N LYS A 52 7.69 12.22 -14.50
CA LYS A 52 6.63 13.23 -14.31
C LYS A 52 6.14 13.26 -12.87
N PHE A 53 5.91 12.10 -12.24
CA PHE A 53 5.26 12.03 -10.93
C PHE A 53 6.22 11.86 -9.74
N THR A 54 7.52 11.65 -9.99
CA THR A 54 8.51 11.49 -8.92
C THR A 54 9.64 12.51 -8.97
N GLU A 55 9.77 13.23 -10.10
CA GLU A 55 10.91 14.09 -10.47
C GLU A 55 12.28 13.39 -10.51
N ARG A 56 12.32 12.06 -10.31
CA ARG A 56 13.54 11.26 -10.37
C ARG A 56 13.95 10.97 -11.80
N ARG A 57 15.26 10.96 -12.05
CA ARG A 57 15.81 10.62 -13.37
C ARG A 57 15.99 9.12 -13.54
N ARG A 58 16.32 8.40 -12.47
CA ARG A 58 16.68 6.99 -12.51
C ARG A 58 15.63 6.16 -11.77
N PRO A 59 14.97 5.18 -12.42
CA PRO A 59 14.09 4.25 -11.72
C PRO A 59 14.83 3.48 -10.62
N PRO A 60 14.13 3.03 -9.57
CA PRO A 60 14.75 2.25 -8.50
C PRO A 60 15.36 0.95 -9.03
N LYS A 61 16.51 0.56 -8.46
CA LYS A 61 17.19 -0.71 -8.78
C LYS A 61 16.81 -1.85 -7.83
N ARG A 62 16.15 -1.52 -6.73
CA ARG A 62 15.68 -2.43 -5.69
C ARG A 62 14.29 -1.99 -5.24
N PRO A 63 13.44 -2.91 -4.73
CA PRO A 63 12.12 -2.55 -4.24
C PRO A 63 12.19 -1.47 -3.15
N ILE A 64 11.26 -0.51 -3.23
CA ILE A 64 11.09 0.58 -2.27
C ILE A 64 10.34 0.07 -1.04
N GLU A 65 10.73 0.53 0.15
CA GLU A 65 10.13 0.13 1.43
C GLU A 65 9.06 1.13 1.90
N SER A 66 9.32 2.42 1.75
CA SER A 66 8.39 3.49 2.14
C SER A 66 7.89 4.24 0.90
N VAL A 67 6.58 4.23 0.69
CA VAL A 67 5.94 4.85 -0.48
C VAL A 67 4.89 5.83 -0.01
N TYR A 68 4.98 7.07 -0.49
CA TYR A 68 4.00 8.10 -0.18
C TYR A 68 3.36 8.59 -1.49
N CYS A 69 2.10 8.22 -1.70
CA CYS A 69 1.30 8.62 -2.85
C CYS A 69 0.42 9.83 -2.47
N VAL A 70 0.81 10.99 -2.98
CA VAL A 70 0.06 12.24 -2.87
C VAL A 70 -0.76 12.40 -4.16
N SER A 71 -2.04 12.05 -4.08
CA SER A 71 -2.96 12.17 -5.22
C SER A 71 -4.34 12.65 -4.78
N GLY A 72 -4.99 13.43 -5.64
CA GLY A 72 -6.28 14.04 -5.34
C GLY A 72 -7.39 13.03 -5.09
N ARG A 73 -8.54 13.51 -4.62
CA ARG A 73 -9.74 12.68 -4.44
C ARG A 73 -10.18 12.08 -5.78
N LYS A 74 -10.78 10.88 -5.74
CA LYS A 74 -11.24 10.13 -6.92
C LYS A 74 -10.15 9.72 -7.93
N SER A 75 -8.87 9.79 -7.54
CA SER A 75 -7.75 9.31 -8.36
C SER A 75 -7.61 7.78 -8.44
N GLY A 76 -8.35 7.04 -7.62
CA GLY A 76 -8.21 5.58 -7.50
C GLY A 76 -7.14 5.12 -6.49
N LYS A 77 -6.53 6.04 -5.73
CA LYS A 77 -5.48 5.70 -4.74
C LYS A 77 -5.86 4.60 -3.73
N SER A 78 -7.11 4.59 -3.27
CA SER A 78 -7.63 3.58 -2.32
C SER A 78 -7.68 2.19 -2.94
N LEU A 79 -8.18 2.08 -4.18
CA LEU A 79 -8.21 0.84 -4.96
C LEU A 79 -6.80 0.32 -5.20
N ILE A 80 -5.88 1.19 -5.59
CA ILE A 80 -4.51 0.79 -5.92
C ILE A 80 -3.72 0.37 -4.67
N ALA A 81 -3.92 1.05 -3.54
CA ALA A 81 -3.39 0.60 -2.26
C ALA A 81 -3.95 -0.77 -1.85
N SER A 82 -5.25 -1.02 -2.08
CA SER A 82 -5.84 -2.35 -1.82
C SER A 82 -5.22 -3.44 -2.69
N CYS A 83 -4.88 -3.16 -3.96
CA CYS A 83 -4.18 -4.09 -4.83
C CYS A 83 -2.79 -4.45 -4.30
N LEU A 84 -2.06 -3.48 -3.72
CA LEU A 84 -0.78 -3.75 -3.04
C LEU A 84 -0.97 -4.65 -1.81
N ALA A 85 -2.02 -4.40 -1.02
CA ALA A 85 -2.33 -5.22 0.14
C ALA A 85 -2.65 -6.67 -0.25
N ILE A 86 -3.50 -6.88 -1.26
CA ILE A 86 -3.83 -8.21 -1.78
C ILE A 86 -2.59 -8.88 -2.38
N TYR A 87 -1.82 -8.16 -3.20
CA TYR A 87 -0.61 -8.70 -3.80
C TYR A 87 0.36 -9.23 -2.74
N THR A 88 0.64 -8.40 -1.73
CA THR A 88 1.53 -8.73 -0.62
C THR A 88 0.98 -9.91 0.20
N SER A 89 -0.32 -9.92 0.48
CA SER A 89 -0.95 -10.90 1.36
C SER A 89 -1.14 -12.27 0.70
N VAL A 90 -1.36 -12.33 -0.61
CA VAL A 90 -1.71 -13.57 -1.34
C VAL A 90 -0.50 -14.15 -2.09
N PHE A 91 0.34 -13.30 -2.68
CA PHE A 91 1.37 -13.74 -3.64
C PHE A 91 2.80 -13.66 -3.11
N SER A 92 3.01 -13.09 -1.92
CA SER A 92 4.36 -12.94 -1.34
C SER A 92 4.60 -13.91 -0.17
N ASP A 93 5.84 -14.38 -0.05
CA ASP A 93 6.29 -15.31 0.99
C ASP A 93 7.59 -14.88 1.70
N PHE A 94 8.09 -13.67 1.45
CA PHE A 94 9.30 -13.11 2.08
C PHE A 94 9.24 -13.14 3.62
N TRP A 95 8.04 -13.16 4.19
CA TRP A 95 7.81 -13.14 5.63
C TRP A 95 7.91 -14.52 6.29
N LYS A 96 7.80 -15.61 5.53
CA LYS A 96 7.80 -16.98 6.07
C LYS A 96 9.06 -17.32 6.90
N PRO A 97 10.28 -16.89 6.51
CA PRO A 97 11.48 -17.14 7.32
C PRO A 97 11.52 -16.38 8.66
N HIS A 98 10.65 -15.38 8.84
CA HIS A 98 10.64 -14.50 10.03
C HIS A 98 9.57 -14.88 11.05
N VAL A 99 8.78 -15.91 10.78
CA VAL A 99 7.63 -16.31 11.61
C VAL A 99 7.79 -17.74 12.11
N ARG A 100 7.27 -17.99 13.31
CA ARG A 100 7.20 -19.34 13.89
C ARG A 100 5.87 -20.01 13.53
N PRO A 101 5.82 -21.35 13.46
CA PRO A 101 4.57 -22.08 13.33
C PRO A 101 3.53 -21.62 14.36
N GLY A 102 2.30 -21.38 13.91
CA GLY A 102 1.19 -20.87 14.75
C GLY A 102 1.13 -19.35 14.89
N GLN A 103 2.15 -18.60 14.45
CA GLN A 103 2.07 -17.13 14.42
C GLN A 103 1.33 -16.65 13.16
N LYS A 104 0.54 -15.60 13.35
CA LYS A 104 -0.07 -14.83 12.26
C LYS A 104 0.78 -13.61 11.94
N VAL A 105 0.66 -13.15 10.70
CA VAL A 105 1.21 -11.85 10.28
C VAL A 105 0.10 -10.95 9.77
N TYR A 106 0.33 -9.65 9.85
CA TYR A 106 -0.72 -8.67 9.69
C TYR A 106 -0.41 -7.67 8.58
N TYR A 107 -1.43 -7.27 7.84
CA TYR A 107 -1.42 -6.14 6.93
C TYR A 107 -2.45 -5.11 7.41
N PRO A 108 -2.08 -4.19 8.32
CA PRO A 108 -2.99 -3.16 8.80
C PRO A 108 -3.27 -2.09 7.74
N ILE A 109 -4.54 -1.75 7.63
CA ILE A 109 -5.06 -0.54 6.99
C ILE A 109 -5.38 0.42 8.14
N ILE A 110 -4.65 1.52 8.21
CA ILE A 110 -4.72 2.47 9.30
C ILE A 110 -5.27 3.78 8.76
N ALA A 111 -6.32 4.29 9.39
CA ALA A 111 -6.86 5.62 9.15
C ALA A 111 -7.07 6.34 10.50
N THR A 112 -7.45 7.62 10.44
CA THR A 112 -7.86 8.40 11.63
C THR A 112 -9.05 7.76 12.34
N ASP A 113 -10.05 7.32 11.58
CA ASP A 113 -11.22 6.63 12.09
C ASP A 113 -11.50 5.31 11.35
N LYS A 114 -12.26 4.42 11.99
CA LYS A 114 -12.58 3.11 11.40
C LYS A 114 -13.46 3.19 10.16
N ILE A 115 -14.25 4.26 10.01
CA ILE A 115 -15.16 4.43 8.88
C ILE A 115 -14.35 4.74 7.62
N GLN A 116 -13.33 5.61 7.71
CA GLN A 116 -12.41 5.91 6.61
C GLN A 116 -11.64 4.65 6.17
N ALA A 117 -11.06 3.91 7.12
CA ALA A 117 -10.33 2.68 6.82
C ALA A 117 -11.18 1.60 6.14
N ARG A 118 -12.53 1.69 6.20
CA ARG A 118 -13.41 0.74 5.51
C ARG A 118 -13.32 0.84 4.00
N GLU A 119 -12.99 1.99 3.42
CA GLU A 119 -12.96 2.12 1.96
C GLU A 119 -11.92 1.17 1.35
N VAL A 120 -10.67 1.26 1.80
CA VAL A 120 -9.59 0.36 1.35
C VAL A 120 -9.90 -1.10 1.69
N PHE A 121 -10.45 -1.37 2.89
CA PHE A 121 -10.79 -2.73 3.31
C PHE A 121 -11.93 -3.35 2.49
N GLN A 122 -12.92 -2.56 2.06
CA GLN A 122 -13.99 -2.98 1.18
C GLN A 122 -13.44 -3.33 -0.21
N TYR A 123 -12.48 -2.57 -0.73
CA TYR A 123 -11.78 -2.96 -1.96
C TYR A 123 -11.04 -4.29 -1.80
N CYS A 124 -10.32 -4.50 -0.68
CA CYS A 124 -9.67 -5.79 -0.41
C CYS A 124 -10.69 -6.95 -0.41
N ASN A 125 -11.83 -6.79 0.26
CA ASN A 125 -12.91 -7.79 0.24
C ASN A 125 -13.45 -8.01 -1.18
N GLY A 126 -13.74 -6.94 -1.92
CA GLY A 126 -14.28 -7.02 -3.27
C GLY A 126 -13.33 -7.72 -4.24
N ILE A 127 -12.02 -7.47 -4.14
CA ILE A 127 -11.01 -8.19 -4.92
C ILE A 127 -11.02 -9.67 -4.54
N LEU A 128 -10.99 -10.00 -3.24
CA LEU A 128 -10.98 -11.40 -2.80
C LEU A 128 -12.26 -12.16 -3.16
N ASP A 129 -13.39 -11.46 -3.25
CA ASP A 129 -14.68 -12.02 -3.64
C ASP A 129 -14.91 -12.06 -5.17
N SER A 130 -14.01 -11.45 -5.96
CA SER A 130 -14.20 -11.30 -7.40
C SER A 130 -14.14 -12.61 -8.19
N ASN A 131 -13.46 -13.63 -7.67
CA ASN A 131 -13.28 -14.91 -8.36
C ASN A 131 -13.12 -16.09 -7.38
N PRO A 132 -13.41 -17.34 -7.80
CA PRO A 132 -13.33 -18.51 -6.93
C PRO A 132 -11.93 -18.76 -6.35
N ILE A 133 -10.88 -18.49 -7.12
CA ILE A 133 -9.48 -18.73 -6.72
C ILE A 133 -9.13 -17.93 -5.46
N PHE A 134 -9.59 -16.67 -5.37
CA PHE A 134 -9.39 -15.84 -4.19
C PHE A 134 -10.36 -16.14 -3.06
N ARG A 135 -11.63 -16.44 -3.33
CA ARG A 135 -12.58 -16.85 -2.29
C ARG A 135 -12.07 -18.05 -1.52
N GLU A 136 -11.47 -19.01 -2.21
CA GLU A 136 -10.84 -20.18 -1.58
C GLU A 136 -9.66 -19.84 -0.68
N GLN A 137 -9.03 -18.66 -0.80
CA GLN A 137 -7.96 -18.23 0.11
C GLN A 137 -8.50 -17.71 1.44
N VAL A 138 -9.77 -17.29 1.51
CA VAL A 138 -10.36 -16.68 2.71
C VAL A 138 -10.82 -17.77 3.67
N VAL A 139 -10.34 -17.72 4.91
CA VAL A 139 -10.79 -18.61 6.00
C VAL A 139 -12.05 -18.04 6.64
N ARG A 140 -12.03 -16.74 6.97
CA ARG A 140 -13.15 -16.06 7.61
C ARG A 140 -13.16 -14.57 7.26
N PRO A 141 -14.21 -14.05 6.63
CA PRO A 141 -14.45 -12.63 6.55
C PRO A 141 -15.09 -12.14 7.85
N LEU A 142 -14.47 -11.16 8.50
CA LEU A 142 -15.03 -10.42 9.63
C LEU A 142 -15.26 -8.96 9.23
N VAL A 143 -16.02 -8.24 10.06
CA VAL A 143 -16.34 -6.81 9.83
C VAL A 143 -15.07 -5.95 9.72
N TRP A 144 -13.98 -6.35 10.36
CA TRP A 144 -12.74 -5.57 10.49
C TRP A 144 -11.48 -6.31 10.08
N GLU A 145 -11.58 -7.61 9.77
CA GLU A 145 -10.42 -8.47 9.50
C GLU A 145 -10.77 -9.50 8.42
N ILE A 146 -9.78 -9.85 7.59
CA ILE A 146 -9.86 -10.94 6.61
C ILE A 146 -8.69 -11.87 6.92
N GLU A 147 -9.00 -13.08 7.37
CA GLU A 147 -7.99 -14.11 7.59
C GLU A 147 -7.84 -14.97 6.34
N LEU A 148 -6.60 -15.12 5.87
CA LEU A 148 -6.24 -15.95 4.73
C LEU A 148 -5.66 -17.30 5.20
N LYS A 149 -5.79 -18.33 4.36
CA LYS A 149 -5.30 -19.70 4.64
C LYS A 149 -3.79 -19.78 4.92
N ASN A 150 -3.02 -18.78 4.48
CA ASN A 150 -1.58 -18.69 4.69
C ASN A 150 -1.22 -17.93 5.98
N SER A 151 -2.13 -17.78 6.95
CA SER A 151 -1.89 -17.09 8.23
C SER A 151 -1.65 -15.57 8.13
N VAL A 152 -1.92 -14.98 6.97
CA VAL A 152 -1.95 -13.52 6.80
C VAL A 152 -3.33 -12.98 7.19
N VAL A 153 -3.35 -11.88 7.92
CA VAL A 153 -4.57 -11.16 8.31
C VAL A 153 -4.53 -9.73 7.78
N ILE A 154 -5.44 -9.38 6.89
CA ILE A 154 -5.67 -8.00 6.46
C ILE A 154 -6.67 -7.39 7.44
N MET A 155 -6.37 -6.23 8.01
CA MET A 155 -7.21 -5.69 9.08
C MET A 155 -7.32 -4.17 9.11
N ILE A 156 -8.43 -3.67 9.64
CA ILE A 156 -8.58 -2.26 9.98
C ILE A 156 -8.00 -2.01 11.38
N ARG A 157 -7.18 -0.97 11.48
CA ARG A 157 -6.73 -0.38 12.75
C ARG A 157 -7.01 1.11 12.73
N THR A 158 -7.29 1.70 13.88
CA THR A 158 -7.28 3.15 14.03
C THR A 158 -5.85 3.61 14.33
N ALA A 159 -5.56 4.89 14.10
CA ALA A 159 -4.28 5.52 14.45
C ALA A 159 -4.08 5.62 15.98
N ASN A 160 -3.97 4.48 16.66
CA ASN A 160 -3.65 4.35 18.08
C ASN A 160 -2.28 3.69 18.24
N PHE A 161 -1.25 4.51 18.51
CA PHE A 161 0.14 4.07 18.61
C PHE A 161 0.39 3.05 19.73
N LYS A 162 -0.47 2.96 20.76
CA LYS A 162 -0.32 1.96 21.83
C LYS A 162 -0.65 0.55 21.35
N ALA A 163 -1.60 0.43 20.41
CA ALA A 163 -2.07 -0.86 19.89
C ALA A 163 -1.33 -1.33 18.63
N ILE A 164 -0.39 -0.52 18.10
CA ILE A 164 0.37 -0.81 16.87
C ILE A 164 1.68 -1.57 17.15
N ARG A 165 2.12 -1.65 18.41
CA ARG A 165 3.38 -2.31 18.79
C ARG A 165 3.13 -3.78 19.10
N GLY A 166 4.03 -4.67 18.67
CA GLY A 166 4.05 -6.09 19.02
C GLY A 166 3.77 -7.05 17.86
N PRO A 167 2.75 -6.84 17.01
CA PRO A 167 2.50 -7.71 15.87
C PRO A 167 3.60 -7.65 14.82
N LEU A 168 3.69 -8.72 14.03
CA LEU A 168 4.53 -8.79 12.84
C LEU A 168 3.75 -8.32 11.61
N TYR A 169 4.27 -7.31 10.93
CA TYR A 169 3.65 -6.69 9.78
C TYR A 169 4.36 -7.08 8.49
N ILE A 170 3.59 -7.47 7.48
CA ILE A 170 4.09 -7.71 6.11
C ILE A 170 3.94 -6.48 5.21
N GLY A 171 3.32 -5.43 5.73
CA GLY A 171 3.05 -4.18 5.04
C GLY A 171 2.03 -3.39 5.84
N ALA A 172 1.85 -2.13 5.51
CA ALA A 172 0.85 -1.29 6.13
C ALA A 172 0.38 -0.21 5.15
N ILE A 173 -0.90 0.14 5.23
CA ILE A 173 -1.45 1.31 4.55
C ILE A 173 -1.79 2.37 5.60
N LEU A 174 -1.32 3.59 5.39
CA LEU A 174 -1.73 4.77 6.12
C LEU A 174 -2.64 5.59 5.20
N ASP A 175 -3.95 5.42 5.37
CA ASP A 175 -4.97 6.11 4.58
C ASP A 175 -5.26 7.50 5.14
N GLU A 176 -5.37 8.46 4.23
CA GLU A 176 -5.43 9.89 4.50
C GLU A 176 -4.35 10.39 5.48
N LEU A 177 -3.10 9.97 5.25
CA LEU A 177 -1.95 10.30 6.11
C LEU A 177 -1.77 11.80 6.40
N ALA A 178 -2.09 12.68 5.45
CA ALA A 178 -1.96 14.13 5.67
C ALA A 178 -2.90 14.66 6.76
N PHE A 179 -3.98 13.93 7.03
CA PHE A 179 -5.04 14.27 7.97
C PHE A 179 -4.95 13.52 9.29
N MET A 180 -3.94 12.66 9.47
CA MET A 180 -3.67 11.97 10.74
C MET A 180 -3.15 12.95 11.79
N LYS A 181 -4.07 13.73 12.36
CA LYS A 181 -3.91 14.58 13.54
C LYS A 181 -4.89 14.17 14.63
N ASP A 182 -4.50 14.43 15.87
CA ASP A 182 -5.38 14.42 17.03
C ASP A 182 -5.36 15.84 17.64
N GLU A 183 -6.47 16.29 18.19
CA GLU A 183 -6.71 17.68 18.65
C GLU A 183 -5.75 18.11 19.78
N ASN A 184 -5.06 17.16 20.41
CA ASN A 184 -4.26 17.39 21.62
C ASN A 184 -2.78 16.96 21.55
N SER A 185 -2.24 16.57 20.39
CA SER A 185 -0.81 16.18 20.28
C SER A 185 -0.12 16.73 19.05
N VAL A 186 1.16 17.06 19.20
CA VAL A 186 1.95 17.78 18.17
C VAL A 186 2.24 16.91 16.94
N ASN A 187 2.36 15.57 17.05
CA ASN A 187 2.57 14.65 15.92
C ASN A 187 2.22 13.16 16.22
N PRO A 188 0.93 12.75 16.21
CA PRO A 188 0.53 11.37 16.48
C PRO A 188 0.90 10.39 15.34
N ALA A 189 0.96 10.85 14.09
CA ALA A 189 1.37 10.03 12.95
C ALA A 189 2.84 9.57 13.04
N ASP A 190 3.72 10.43 13.57
CA ASP A 190 5.14 10.09 13.76
C ASP A 190 5.29 8.95 14.78
N GLU A 191 4.56 9.02 15.89
CA GLU A 191 4.58 7.99 16.92
C GLU A 191 3.97 6.67 16.44
N LEU A 192 2.91 6.74 15.62
CA LEU A 192 2.32 5.58 14.97
C LEU A 192 3.34 4.89 14.07
N ILE A 193 4.01 5.62 13.17
CA ILE A 193 5.01 5.06 12.26
C ILE A 193 6.20 4.52 13.06
N LYS A 194 6.71 5.26 14.04
CA LYS A 194 7.81 4.79 14.93
C LYS A 194 7.42 3.53 15.71
N GLY A 195 6.15 3.37 16.06
CA GLY A 195 5.64 2.16 16.72
C GLY A 195 5.47 0.98 15.77
N LEU A 196 5.14 1.25 14.50
CA LEU A 196 4.87 0.23 13.48
C LEU A 196 6.15 -0.32 12.86
N LEU A 197 7.11 0.55 12.53
CA LEU A 197 8.33 0.18 11.79
C LEU A 197 9.12 -0.98 12.43
N PRO A 198 9.28 -1.06 13.77
CA PRO A 198 9.97 -2.19 14.40
C PRO A 198 9.27 -3.54 14.19
N GLY A 199 7.96 -3.55 13.95
CA GLY A 199 7.17 -4.75 13.64
C GLY A 199 7.14 -5.09 12.14
N LEU A 200 7.60 -4.19 11.26
CA LEU A 200 7.60 -4.41 9.82
C LEU A 200 8.71 -5.39 9.43
N ILE A 201 8.33 -6.56 8.93
CA ILE A 201 9.24 -7.60 8.47
C ILE A 201 10.03 -7.09 7.24
N PRO A 202 11.34 -7.39 7.14
CA PRO A 202 12.14 -7.05 5.96
C PRO A 202 11.46 -7.47 4.64
N GLY A 203 11.35 -6.54 3.69
CA GLY A 203 10.61 -6.73 2.43
C GLY A 203 9.17 -6.22 2.47
N GLY A 204 8.60 -6.03 3.67
CA GLY A 204 7.32 -5.37 3.87
C GLY A 204 7.36 -3.89 3.49
N LYS A 205 6.19 -3.32 3.19
CA LYS A 205 6.07 -1.95 2.65
C LYS A 205 5.17 -1.08 3.49
N LEU A 206 5.61 0.15 3.77
CA LEU A 206 4.79 1.20 4.35
C LEU A 206 4.25 2.08 3.22
N ILE A 207 2.93 2.10 3.06
CA ILE A 207 2.24 2.82 1.99
C ILE A 207 1.40 3.95 2.60
N GLY A 208 1.86 5.19 2.51
CA GLY A 208 1.05 6.35 2.82
C GLY A 208 0.28 6.84 1.60
N ILE A 209 -1.04 6.92 1.68
CA ILE A 209 -1.87 7.54 0.62
C ILE A 209 -2.61 8.74 1.21
N SER A 210 -2.66 9.85 0.48
CA SER A 210 -3.48 11.01 0.88
C SER A 210 -3.61 12.02 -0.26
N SER A 211 -4.59 12.92 -0.15
CA SER A 211 -4.52 14.18 -0.88
C SER A 211 -3.55 15.17 -0.22
N ALA A 212 -2.99 16.10 -1.00
CA ALA A 212 -2.25 17.22 -0.43
C ALA A 212 -3.17 18.04 0.50
N TYR A 213 -2.68 18.35 1.71
CA TYR A 213 -3.45 19.10 2.70
C TYR A 213 -2.70 20.35 3.18
N ALA A 214 -1.57 20.17 3.87
CA ALA A 214 -0.85 21.28 4.48
C ALA A 214 0.67 21.07 4.49
N LYS A 215 1.41 22.17 4.65
CA LYS A 215 2.89 22.19 4.72
C LYS A 215 3.42 21.87 6.12
N PHE A 216 2.84 20.88 6.80
CA PHE A 216 3.29 20.36 8.09
C PHE A 216 3.02 18.86 8.18
N GLY A 217 3.52 18.20 9.23
CA GLY A 217 3.27 16.78 9.51
C GLY A 217 4.16 15.84 8.70
N ILE A 218 3.99 14.54 8.94
CA ILE A 218 4.90 13.52 8.41
C ILE A 218 4.91 13.49 6.89
N LEU A 219 3.75 13.52 6.22
CA LEU A 219 3.69 13.46 4.75
C LEU A 219 4.44 14.63 4.11
N TYR A 220 4.30 15.84 4.65
CA TYR A 220 5.02 17.00 4.14
C TYR A 220 6.53 16.90 4.42
N SER A 221 6.90 16.37 5.59
CA SER A 221 8.30 16.15 5.96
C SER A 221 8.97 15.16 5.00
N GLU A 222 8.32 14.02 4.73
CA GLU A 222 8.76 13.02 3.75
C GLU A 222 8.82 13.60 2.33
N TYR A 223 7.80 14.37 1.91
CA TYR A 223 7.80 15.08 0.64
C TYR A 223 9.03 15.99 0.50
N LYS A 224 9.27 16.87 1.47
CA LYS A 224 10.41 17.81 1.47
C LYS A 224 11.75 17.07 1.46
N ASN A 225 11.82 15.93 2.15
CA ASN A 225 13.05 15.16 2.30
C ASN A 225 13.35 14.28 1.08
N TYR A 226 12.36 13.77 0.34
CA TYR A 226 12.57 12.69 -0.64
C TYR A 226 11.97 12.91 -2.03
N PHE A 227 11.13 13.92 -2.25
CA PHE A 227 10.63 14.23 -3.60
C PHE A 227 11.77 14.71 -4.52
N GLY A 228 11.83 14.18 -5.75
CA GLY A 228 12.91 14.47 -6.71
C GLY A 228 14.29 13.91 -6.36
N LYS A 229 14.46 13.21 -5.24
CA LYS A 229 15.75 12.63 -4.81
C LYS A 229 15.80 11.14 -5.05
N ASP A 230 16.90 10.62 -5.60
CA ASP A 230 17.10 9.18 -5.88
C ASP A 230 17.37 8.34 -4.60
N ASP A 231 16.56 8.51 -3.56
CA ASP A 231 16.65 7.72 -2.33
C ASP A 231 16.26 6.24 -2.60
N PRO A 232 17.05 5.27 -2.11
CA PRO A 232 16.84 3.86 -2.41
C PRO A 232 15.68 3.21 -1.66
N ASN A 233 15.17 3.83 -0.58
CA ASN A 233 14.21 3.20 0.34
C ASN A 233 12.86 3.92 0.37
N THR A 234 12.84 5.23 0.10
CA THR A 234 11.63 6.05 0.11
C THR A 234 11.29 6.55 -1.28
N LEU A 235 10.01 6.53 -1.66
CA LEU A 235 9.49 7.10 -2.91
C LEU A 235 8.31 8.04 -2.63
N ILE A 236 8.37 9.24 -3.19
CA ILE A 236 7.23 10.16 -3.26
C ILE A 236 6.64 10.08 -4.66
N TRP A 237 5.35 9.82 -4.75
CA TRP A 237 4.56 9.89 -5.98
C TRP A 237 3.57 11.04 -5.86
N LEU A 238 3.75 12.10 -6.65
CA LEU A 238 2.89 13.28 -6.66
C LEU A 238 2.15 13.34 -8.00
N SER A 239 0.82 13.28 -7.97
CA SER A 239 -0.01 13.36 -9.17
C SER A 239 -1.31 14.13 -8.93
N ASP A 240 -1.83 14.74 -10.00
CA ASP A 240 -3.20 15.26 -10.03
C ASP A 240 -4.21 14.13 -10.32
N THR A 241 -5.48 14.34 -9.99
CA THR A 241 -6.54 13.35 -10.19
C THR A 241 -6.75 12.98 -11.66
N MET A 242 -6.68 13.93 -12.59
CA MET A 242 -6.99 13.68 -14.00
C MET A 242 -5.90 12.89 -14.71
N SER A 243 -4.68 12.99 -14.21
CA SER A 243 -3.54 12.23 -14.68
C SER A 243 -3.57 10.75 -14.26
N MET A 244 -4.35 10.35 -13.25
CA MET A 244 -4.33 8.99 -12.69
C MET A 244 -5.52 8.18 -13.15
#